data_AF-W8X4T0-F1
#
_entry.id   AF-W8X4T0-F1
#
_cell.length_a   1.000
_cell.length_b   1.000
_cell.length_c   1.000
_cell.angle_alpha   90.00
_cell.angle_beta   90.00
_cell.angle_gamma   90.00
#
_symmetry.space_group_name_H-M   'P 1'
#
loop_
_entity.id
_entity.type
_entity.pdbx_description
1 polymer ?
#
loop_
_entity_poly.entity_id
_entity_poly.type
_entity_poly.pdbx_seq_one_letter_code
_entity_poly.pdbx_strand_id
1 'polypeptide(L)' 'MRRHVRVDADHEVVEFVARVRVHGRATRIHETSRFTRVDGMWVYVDGAA' A
#
# COMPACT_ATOMS: atom_id res chain seq x y z
N MET A 1 -2.50 -12.33 -0.39
CA MET A 1 -3.66 -11.72 0.27
C MET A 1 -3.81 -10.30 -0.26
N ARG A 2 -5.04 -9.77 -0.29
CA ARG A 2 -5.31 -8.36 -0.55
C ARG A 2 -6.29 -7.92 0.52
N ARG A 3 -5.90 -6.96 1.35
CA ARG A 3 -6.72 -6.45 2.44
C ARG A 3 -6.78 -4.94 2.33
N HIS A 4 -7.95 -4.38 2.59
CA HIS A 4 -8.17 -2.93 2.66
C HIS A 4 -8.93 -2.66 3.95
N VAL A 5 -8.39 -1.78 4.78
CA VAL A 5 -8.97 -1.40 6.07
C VAL A 5 -9.11 0.11 6.07
N ARG A 6 -10.33 0.59 6.27
CA ARG A 6 -10.60 1.98 6.57
C ARG A 6 -10.47 2.20 8.08
N VAL A 7 -9.50 3.02 8.48
CA VAL A 7 -9.26 3.31 9.90
C VAL A 7 -10.23 4.38 10.37
N ASP A 8 -10.38 5.46 9.58
CA ASP A 8 -11.37 6.51 9.80
C ASP A 8 -11.77 7.19 8.47
N ALA A 9 -12.32 8.41 8.53
CA ALA A 9 -12.78 9.15 7.37
C ALA A 9 -11.64 9.44 6.37
N ASP A 10 -10.44 9.72 6.89
CA ASP A 10 -9.30 10.27 6.16
C ASP A 10 -8.07 9.34 6.20
N HIS A 11 -8.11 8.21 6.89
CA HIS A 11 -7.00 7.25 6.95
C HIS A 11 -7.39 5.84 6.49
N GLU A 12 -6.55 5.25 5.64
CA GLU A 12 -6.72 3.90 5.10
C GLU A 12 -5.40 3.10 5.12
N VAL A 13 -5.53 1.78 5.26
CA VAL A 13 -4.42 0.82 5.21
C VAL A 13 -4.71 -0.23 4.15
N VAL A 14 -3.73 -0.51 3.30
CA VAL A 14 -3.85 -1.44 2.17
C VAL A 14 -2.71 -2.45 2.19
N GLU A 15 -3.06 -3.72 2.27
CA GLU A 15 -2.14 -4.85 2.11
C GLU A 15 -2.25 -5.41 0.69
N PHE A 16 -1.13 -5.54 -0.01
CA PHE A 16 -1.07 -6.06 -1.37
C PHE A 16 0.23 -6.80 -1.65
N VAL A 17 0.29 -7.42 -2.84
CA VAL A 17 1.50 -8.06 -3.35
C VAL A 17 1.93 -7.33 -4.63
N ALA A 18 3.02 -6.59 -4.56
CA ALA A 18 3.66 -6.00 -5.74
C ALA A 18 4.39 -7.09 -6.53
N ARG A 19 4.30 -7.03 -7.86
CA ARG A 19 5.09 -7.89 -8.75
C ARG A 19 6.10 -7.01 -9.46
N VAL A 20 7.38 -7.25 -9.22
CA VAL A 20 8.48 -6.47 -9.76
C VAL A 20 9.54 -7.39 -10.34
N ARG A 21 10.31 -6.88 -11.32
CA ARG A 21 11.50 -7.57 -11.81
C ARG A 21 12.73 -6.89 -11.22
N VAL A 22 13.54 -7.65 -10.49
CA VAL A 22 14.82 -7.18 -9.93
C VAL A 22 15.93 -7.99 -10.60
N HIS A 23 16.86 -7.32 -11.28
CA HIS A 23 17.90 -7.96 -12.10
C HIS A 23 17.37 -9.03 -13.06
N GLY A 24 16.24 -8.75 -13.72
CA GLY A 24 15.61 -9.67 -14.68
C GLY A 24 14.80 -10.82 -14.06
N ARG A 25 14.87 -11.03 -12.74
CA ARG A 25 14.08 -12.06 -12.05
C ARG A 25 12.77 -11.50 -11.53
N ALA A 26 11.67 -12.22 -11.76
CA ALA A 26 10.38 -11.89 -11.21
C ALA A 26 10.34 -12.18 -9.70
N THR A 27 10.01 -11.17 -8.92
CA THR A 27 9.88 -11.21 -7.46
C THR A 27 8.51 -10.69 -7.04
N ARG A 28 8.00 -11.21 -5.93
CA ARG A 28 6.79 -10.73 -5.27
C ARG A 28 7.18 -10.08 -3.96
N ILE A 29 6.66 -8.88 -3.72
CA ILE A 29 6.86 -8.15 -2.47
C ILE A 29 5.49 -8.05 -1.81
N HIS A 30 5.37 -8.57 -0.59
CA HIS A 30 4.20 -8.34 0.23
C HIS A 30 4.40 -7.00 0.92
N GLU A 31 3.40 -6.12 0.88
CA GLU A 31 3.51 -4.80 1.48
C GLU A 31 2.18 -4.41 2.13
N THR A 32 2.27 -3.72 3.26
CA THR A 32 1.16 -3.02 3.90
C THR A 32 1.47 -1.53 3.93
N SER A 33 0.70 -0.74 3.17
CA SER A 33 0.87 0.71 3.05
C SER A 33 -0.22 1.49 3.76
N ARG A 34 0.11 2.68 4.26
CA ARG A 34 -0.81 3.62 4.91
C ARG A 34 -1.02 4.85 4.02
N PHE A 35 -2.27 5.30 3.96
CA PHE A 35 -2.69 6.46 3.19
C PHE A 35 -3.47 7.43 4.06
N THR A 36 -3.30 8.72 3.79
CA THR A 36 -4.06 9.82 4.40
C THR A 36 -4.74 10.63 3.31
N ARG A 37 -5.90 11.21 3.60
CA ARG A 37 -6.62 12.07 2.68
C ARG A 37 -6.33 13.54 3.01
N VAL A 38 -5.79 14.28 2.05
CA VAL A 38 -5.50 15.72 2.17
C VAL A 38 -6.18 16.42 1.01
N ASP A 39 -6.99 17.43 1.30
CA ASP A 39 -7.77 18.19 0.30
C ASP A 39 -8.55 17.29 -0.67
N GLY A 40 -9.10 16.19 -0.14
CA GLY A 40 -9.86 15.20 -0.90
C GLY A 40 -9.02 14.19 -1.70
N MET A 41 -7.70 14.31 -1.72
CA MET A 41 -6.77 13.42 -2.42
C MET A 41 -6.10 12.43 -1.47
N TRP A 42 -5.94 11.18 -1.89
CA TRP A 42 -5.18 10.19 -1.13
C TRP A 42 -3.69 10.38 -1.35
N VAL A 43 -2.95 10.50 -0.25
CA VAL A 43 -1.50 10.65 -0.20
C VAL A 43 -0.91 9.45 0.52
N TYR A 44 0.12 8.85 -0.07
CA TYR A 44 0.90 7.79 0.55
C TYR A 44 1.69 8.36 1.73
N VAL A 45 1.62 7.70 2.89
CA VAL A 45 2.34 8.09 4.09
C VAL A 45 3.60 7.24 4.23
N ASP A 46 3.42 5.93 4.35
CA ASP A 46 4.50 4.94 4.41
C ASP A 46 3.98 3.53 4.10
N GLY A 47 4.88 2.56 4.21
CA GLY A 47 4.59 1.16 4.01
C GLY A 47 5.65 0.28 4.64
N ALA A 48 5.26 -0.96 4.94
CA ALA A 48 6.12 -2.00 5.49
C ALA A 48 6.04 -3.24 4.61
N ALA A 49 7.21 -3.81 4.28
CA ALA A 49 7.37 -5.04 3.50
C ALA A 49 7.69 -6.25 4.38
#